data_AF-A0A0X1T3N4-F1
#
_entry.id   AF-A0A0X1T3N4-F1
#
_cell.length_a   1.000
_cell.length_b   1.000
_cell.length_c   1.000
_cell.angle_alpha   90.00
_cell.angle_beta   90.00
_cell.angle_gamma   90.00
#
_symmetry.space_group_name_H-M   'P 1'
#
loop_
_entity.id
_entity.type
_entity.pdbx_description
1 polymer ?
#
loop_
_entity_poly.entity_id
_entity_poly.type
_entity_poly.pdbx_seq_one_letter_code
_entity_poly.pdbx_strand_id
1 'polypeptide(L)'
;MSNLPAVLVLEGEVVRDVFISSEEMARMNEARATFKELRAILMGHVIPALGGFDNPVATEIECRLEVIALASRNFLYPHRYSGAAHDAVSVGGDQ
;
A
#
# COMPACT_ATOMS: atom_id res chain seq x y z
N MET A 1 -22.76 -24.10 39.69
CA MET A 1 -21.44 -24.24 39.05
C MET A 1 -21.37 -23.22 37.93
N SER A 2 -20.65 -22.12 38.13
CA SER A 2 -20.56 -21.04 37.13
C SER A 2 -19.34 -21.25 36.25
N ASN A 3 -19.57 -21.57 34.98
CA ASN A 3 -18.52 -21.61 33.95
C ASN A 3 -18.16 -20.17 33.56
N LEU A 4 -17.00 -19.68 33.98
CA LEU A 4 -16.41 -18.45 33.44
C LEU A 4 -15.86 -18.73 32.04
N PRO A 5 -16.01 -17.80 31.07
CA PRO A 5 -15.48 -17.99 29.73
C PRO A 5 -13.96 -18.10 29.74
N ALA A 6 -13.41 -19.00 28.93
CA ALA A 6 -11.97 -19.19 28.79
C ALA A 6 -11.32 -17.88 28.31
N VAL A 7 -10.31 -17.41 29.05
CA VAL A 7 -9.51 -16.24 28.66
C VAL A 7 -8.75 -16.60 27.39
N LEU A 8 -9.09 -15.96 26.27
CA LEU A 8 -8.35 -16.08 25.02
C LEU A 8 -7.05 -15.27 25.17
N VAL A 9 -5.93 -15.95 25.41
CA VAL A 9 -4.61 -15.33 25.44
C VAL A 9 -4.17 -15.09 23.99
N LEU A 10 -4.13 -13.84 23.58
CA LEU A 10 -3.59 -13.42 22.29
C LEU A 10 -2.09 -13.17 22.47
N GLU A 11 -1.27 -14.03 21.88
CA GLU A 11 0.17 -13.81 21.80
C GLU A 11 0.48 -12.87 20.62
N GLY A 12 1.27 -11.83 20.87
CA GLY A 12 1.70 -10.88 19.85
C GLY A 12 3.03 -10.25 20.23
N GLU A 13 3.87 -10.02 19.23
CA GLU A 13 5.14 -9.30 19.38
C GLU A 13 4.97 -7.85 18.93
N VAL A 14 5.44 -6.90 19.75
CA VAL A 14 5.55 -5.51 19.33
C VAL A 14 6.78 -5.38 18.44
N VAL A 15 6.54 -5.28 17.13
CA VAL A 15 7.58 -4.99 16.15
C VAL A 15 8.07 -3.56 16.37
N ARG A 16 9.40 -3.35 16.31
CA ARG A 16 10.03 -2.03 16.48
C ARG A 16 9.46 -1.00 15.52
N ASP A 17 9.42 0.25 15.97
CA ASP A 17 9.09 1.39 15.10
C ASP A 17 10.02 1.41 13.89
N VAL A 18 9.42 1.47 12.70
CA VAL A 18 10.13 1.59 11.42
C VAL A 18 10.03 3.03 10.96
N PHE A 19 11.19 3.68 10.79
CA PHE A 19 11.27 4.99 10.16
C PHE A 19 11.33 4.83 8.65
N ILE A 20 10.50 5.59 7.93
CA ILE A 20 10.56 5.66 6.48
C ILE A 20 11.24 6.97 6.11
N SER A 21 12.40 6.88 5.44
CA SER A 21 13.10 8.05 4.93
C SER A 21 12.30 8.76 3.84
N SER A 22 12.61 10.03 3.60
CA SER A 22 12.05 10.80 2.49
C SER A 22 12.32 10.14 1.13
N GLU A 23 13.50 9.56 0.94
CA GLU A 23 13.89 8.83 -0.28
C GLU A 23 13.05 7.56 -0.48
N GLU A 24 12.85 6.76 0.57
CA GLU A 24 11.97 5.58 0.50
C GLU A 24 10.52 5.97 0.20
N MET A 25 10.02 7.05 0.80
CA MET A 25 8.68 7.55 0.51
C MET A 25 8.57 8.07 -0.94
N ALA A 26 9.61 8.71 -1.47
CA ALA A 26 9.67 9.13 -2.88
C ALA A 26 9.61 7.92 -3.82
N ARG A 27 10.40 6.87 -3.56
CA ARG A 27 10.35 5.61 -4.32
C ARG A 27 8.97 4.95 -4.29
N MET A 28 8.29 4.95 -3.14
CA MET A 28 6.94 4.39 -3.03
C MET A 28 5.91 5.22 -3.80
N ASN A 29 6.06 6.55 -3.84
CA ASN A 29 5.21 7.41 -4.66
C ASN A 29 5.43 7.18 -6.15
N GLU A 30 6.68 7.00 -6.58
CA GLU A 30 7.03 6.65 -7.96
C GLU A 30 6.44 5.28 -8.32
N ALA A 31 6.66 4.25 -7.49
CA ALA A 31 6.08 2.92 -7.69
C ALA A 31 4.55 2.97 -7.83
N ARG A 32 3.88 3.80 -7.03
CA ARG A 32 2.43 4.02 -7.12
C ARG A 32 2.03 4.69 -8.43
N ALA A 33 2.81 5.64 -8.95
CA ALA A 33 2.55 6.27 -10.23
C ALA A 33 2.70 5.25 -11.38
N THR A 34 3.82 4.53 -11.41
CA THR A 34 4.08 3.47 -12.39
C THR A 34 3.00 2.38 -12.35
N PHE A 35 2.56 1.97 -11.16
CA PHE A 35 1.48 1.00 -11.01
C PHE A 35 0.15 1.50 -11.59
N LYS A 36 -0.18 2.80 -11.43
CA LYS A 36 -1.39 3.37 -12.03
C LYS A 36 -1.34 3.35 -13.55
N GLU A 37 -0.19 3.67 -14.13
CA GLU A 37 0.02 3.60 -15.58
C GLU A 37 -0.12 2.16 -16.09
N LEU A 38 0.53 1.20 -15.41
CA LEU A 38 0.39 -0.22 -15.73
C LEU A 38 -1.07 -0.67 -15.64
N ARG A 39 -1.78 -0.32 -14.56
CA ARG A 39 -3.21 -0.63 -14.40
C ARG A 39 -4.02 -0.04 -15.56
N ALA A 40 -3.75 1.20 -15.98
CA ALA A 40 -4.45 1.82 -17.09
C ALA A 40 -4.21 1.07 -18.42
N ILE A 41 -2.98 0.64 -18.69
CA ILE A 41 -2.65 -0.17 -19.88
C ILE A 41 -3.39 -1.50 -19.85
N LEU A 42 -3.35 -2.20 -18.70
CA LEU A 42 -3.98 -3.51 -18.56
C LEU A 42 -5.50 -3.43 -18.72
N MET A 43 -6.13 -2.45 -18.07
CA MET A 43 -7.59 -2.26 -18.13
C MET A 43 -8.06 -1.73 -19.49
N GLY A 44 -7.31 -0.83 -20.11
CA GLY A 44 -7.71 -0.17 -21.34
C GLY A 44 -7.41 -0.97 -22.61
N HIS A 45 -6.39 -1.83 -22.59
CA HIS A 45 -5.91 -2.52 -23.80
C HIS A 45 -5.88 -4.04 -23.65
N VAL A 46 -5.26 -4.55 -22.58
CA VAL A 46 -4.99 -5.99 -22.45
C VAL A 46 -6.27 -6.77 -22.14
N ILE A 47 -7.03 -6.35 -21.13
CA ILE A 47 -8.27 -7.03 -20.74
C ILE A 47 -9.29 -7.04 -21.90
N PRO A 48 -9.55 -5.92 -22.60
CA PRO A 48 -10.40 -5.96 -23.79
C PRO A 48 -9.90 -6.92 -24.87
N ALA A 49 -8.59 -6.96 -25.14
CA ALA A 49 -8.01 -7.88 -26.13
C ALA A 49 -8.14 -9.36 -25.74
N LEU A 50 -8.27 -9.66 -24.44
CA LEU A 50 -8.52 -11.01 -23.93
C LEU A 50 -10.00 -11.44 -24.03
N GLY A 51 -10.90 -10.55 -24.45
CA GLY A 51 -12.35 -10.79 -24.46
C GLY A 51 -13.08 -10.28 -23.22
N GLY A 52 -12.46 -9.38 -22.44
CA GLY A 52 -13.05 -8.82 -21.23
C GLY A 52 -12.95 -9.77 -20.02
N PHE A 53 -13.76 -9.50 -19.00
CA PHE A 53 -13.74 -10.22 -17.71
C PHE A 53 -14.37 -11.61 -17.74
N ASP A 54 -14.99 -12.01 -18.86
CA ASP A 54 -15.39 -13.40 -19.08
C ASP A 54 -14.16 -14.32 -19.27
N ASN A 55 -13.00 -13.75 -19.64
CA ASN A 55 -11.75 -14.48 -19.69
C ASN A 55 -11.17 -14.62 -18.28
N PRO A 56 -10.92 -15.86 -17.78
CA PRO A 56 -10.40 -16.06 -16.43
C PRO A 56 -9.03 -15.40 -16.18
N VAL A 57 -8.23 -15.19 -17.24
CA VAL A 57 -6.95 -14.48 -17.14
C VAL A 57 -7.17 -12.99 -16.87
N ALA A 58 -8.19 -12.37 -17.46
CA ALA A 58 -8.50 -10.97 -17.19
C ALA A 58 -8.89 -10.74 -15.73
N THR A 59 -9.71 -11.63 -15.17
CA THR A 59 -10.10 -11.62 -13.75
C THR A 59 -8.90 -11.82 -12.83
N GLU A 60 -8.01 -12.76 -13.15
CA GLU A 60 -6.78 -12.98 -12.37
C GLU A 60 -5.84 -11.78 -12.42
N ILE A 61 -5.73 -11.10 -13.57
CA ILE A 61 -4.95 -9.86 -13.69
C ILE A 61 -5.51 -8.79 -12.74
N GLU A 62 -6.83 -8.56 -12.74
CA GLU A 62 -7.46 -7.59 -11.85
C GLU A 62 -7.20 -7.94 -10.38
N CYS A 63 -7.47 -9.19 -9.98
CA CYS A 63 -7.24 -9.70 -8.63
C CYS A 63 -5.79 -9.43 -8.16
N ARG A 64 -4.79 -9.69 -9.02
CA ARG A 64 -3.39 -9.44 -8.67
C ARG A 64 -3.08 -7.97 -8.46
N LEU A 65 -3.63 -7.10 -9.31
CA LEU A 65 -3.47 -5.65 -9.13
C LEU A 65 -4.08 -5.19 -7.80
N GLU A 66 -5.25 -5.70 -7.45
CA GLU A 66 -5.89 -5.40 -6.16
C GLU A 66 -5.08 -5.93 -4.97
N VAL A 67 -4.60 -7.17 -5.03
CA VAL A 67 -3.75 -7.77 -4.00
C VAL A 67 -2.48 -6.94 -3.79
N ILE A 68 -1.83 -6.49 -4.86
CA ILE A 68 -0.65 -5.61 -4.76
C ILE A 68 -1.02 -4.30 -4.06
N ALA A 69 -2.12 -3.66 -4.47
CA ALA A 69 -2.57 -2.42 -3.86
C ALA A 69 -2.92 -2.60 -2.37
N LEU A 70 -3.60 -3.69 -2.00
CA LEU A 70 -3.97 -3.98 -0.61
C LEU A 70 -2.75 -4.30 0.26
N ALA A 71 -1.91 -5.23 -0.20
CA ALA A 71 -0.74 -5.69 0.55
C ALA A 71 0.29 -4.58 0.78
N SER A 72 0.47 -3.69 -0.21
CA SER A 72 1.34 -2.52 -0.08
C SER A 72 0.70 -1.36 0.71
N ARG A 73 -0.56 -1.50 1.13
CA ARG A 73 -1.39 -0.40 1.67
C ARG A 73 -1.39 0.82 0.74
N ASN A 74 -1.60 0.55 -0.54
CA ASN A 74 -1.52 1.48 -1.65
C ASN A 74 -0.15 2.18 -1.68
N PHE A 75 0.93 1.40 -1.64
CA PHE A 75 2.32 1.89 -1.62
C PHE A 75 2.59 2.87 -0.47
N LEU A 76 2.26 2.44 0.75
CA LEU A 76 2.41 3.23 1.98
C LEU A 76 1.71 4.61 1.95
N TYR A 77 0.69 4.79 1.09
CA TYR A 77 -0.05 6.04 0.96
C TYR A 77 -0.66 6.59 2.27
N PRO A 78 -1.08 5.76 3.25
CA PRO A 78 -1.45 6.26 4.58
C PRO A 78 -0.34 7.07 5.27
N HIS A 79 0.92 6.77 4.98
CA HIS A 79 2.11 7.41 5.53
C HIS A 79 2.72 8.46 4.60
N ARG A 80 1.99 8.90 3.55
CA ARG A 80 2.49 9.89 2.57
C ARG A 80 2.96 11.22 3.17
N TYR A 81 2.45 11.56 4.36
CA TYR A 81 2.83 12.78 5.08
C TYR A 81 4.04 12.58 6.01
N SER A 82 4.47 11.34 6.26
CA SER A 82 5.62 11.02 7.12
C SER A 82 6.93 11.60 6.58
N GLY A 83 7.11 11.66 5.26
CA GLY A 83 8.25 12.32 4.63
C GLY A 83 8.19 13.85 4.69
N ALA A 84 6.99 14.45 4.79
CA ALA A 84 6.81 15.90 4.91
C ALA A 84 6.91 16.39 6.37
N ALA A 85 6.67 15.50 7.34
CA ALA A 85 6.68 15.84 8.76
C ALA A 85 8.09 16.00 9.36
N HIS A 86 9.14 15.52 8.68
CA HIS A 86 10.49 15.48 9.24
C HIS A 86 11.49 16.50 8.67
N ASP A 87 11.10 17.42 7.76
CA ASP A 87 12.06 18.43 7.25
C ASP A 87 11.46 19.75 6.71
N ALA A 88 10.31 20.23 7.22
CA ALA A 88 9.71 21.48 6.70
C ALA A 88 9.05 22.42 7.74
N VAL A 89 9.47 22.39 9.02
CA VAL A 89 8.98 23.39 10.01
C VAL A 89 10.09 24.02 10.88
N SER A 90 11.35 23.57 10.81
CA SER A 90 12.45 24.23 11.54
C SER A 90 13.67 24.49 10.67
N VAL A 91 13.50 25.25 9.59
CA VAL A 91 14.57 26.18 9.19
C VAL A 91 14.44 27.41 10.07
N GLY A 92 14.99 27.32 11.28
CA GLY A 92 15.26 28.47 12.13
C GLY A 92 16.20 29.40 11.37
N GLY A 93 15.63 30.43 10.75
CA GLY A 93 16.36 31.63 10.40
C GLY A 93 16.64 32.37 11.69
N ASP A 94 17.81 32.15 12.28
CA ASP A 94 18.36 33.06 13.28
C ASP A 94 18.92 34.29 12.55
N GLN A 95 18.19 35.41 12.69
CA GLN A 95 18.78 36.75 12.76
C GLN A 95 18.70 37.22 14.21
#